data_AF-A0A2M6YP24-F1
#
_entry.id   AF-A0A2M6YP24-F1
#
_cell.length_a   1.000
_cell.length_b   1.000
_cell.length_c   1.000
_cell.angle_alpha   90.00
_cell.angle_beta   90.00
_cell.angle_gamma   90.00
#
_symmetry.space_group_name_H-M   'P 1'
#
loop_
_entity.id
_entity.type
_entity.pdbx_description
1 polymer ?
#
loop_
_entity_poly.entity_id
_entity_poly.type
_entity_poly.pdbx_seq_one_letter_code
_entity_poly.pdbx_strand_id
1 'polypeptide(L)'
;MVEQQPGDITYRYIVGIDLGTTNSALAFVDLEAQQAPGKARIRLLEIPQLVAAGQLGKRRVLPSFLYLPGQYDLPQGAAALPWAPDRDFLVGEFARDQGALVPGRLVSSAKSWLCHAGVDRVAPILPWGAHGDVPTLSPVAASALYLQHLRETWNQTMARGRDECNLEEQLIVLTVPASFDEVARELTVAAAAQAGLNQVVLLEEPLAAFYSWLSANESGWREKLAADRIILVCDVGGGTTDFTLVATREGAHGLRFDRLAVGDHLMLGGDNMDLTLARHLEIQMLGQPGRLEPKRWHQLTHQCRRAKEILLGSGDGQERIEVTVMGGGGRLIADTLKGGLTRGEVNQWILEGFFPEVSLDADPSEKVRTGISEWGLPYVRDPAVTRHLAGFWRRHLPLLEQEIEGRGAASLYPDYVLFNGGALTPATVRARLREVVAHWFR
;
A
#
# COMPACT_ATOMS: atom_id res chain seq x y z
N MET A 1 14.10 -20.70 42.54
CA MET A 1 14.24 -19.57 41.60
C MET A 1 15.60 -19.72 40.93
N VAL A 2 15.59 -20.11 39.66
CA VAL A 2 16.79 -20.08 38.82
C VAL A 2 16.49 -18.99 37.81
N GLU A 3 17.11 -17.82 37.99
CA GLU A 3 17.18 -16.80 36.96
C GLU A 3 17.92 -17.41 35.76
N GLN A 4 17.18 -17.65 34.68
CA GLN A 4 17.80 -17.87 33.38
C GLN A 4 18.40 -16.54 32.92
N GLN A 5 19.71 -16.51 32.71
CA GLN A 5 20.37 -15.43 31.99
C GLN A 5 19.72 -15.32 30.60
N PRO A 6 19.44 -14.11 30.08
CA PRO A 6 18.99 -13.96 28.71
C PRO A 6 20.12 -14.45 27.80
N GLY A 7 19.93 -15.62 27.18
CA GLY A 7 20.81 -16.04 26.10
C GLY A 7 20.75 -15.00 25.00
N ASP A 8 21.92 -14.59 24.47
CA ASP A 8 21.99 -13.72 23.30
C ASP A 8 21.19 -14.38 22.17
N ILE A 9 19.98 -13.87 21.91
CA ILE A 9 19.17 -14.30 20.78
C ILE A 9 19.92 -13.84 19.53
N THR A 10 20.61 -14.78 18.89
CA THR A 10 21.38 -14.54 17.68
C THR A 10 20.49 -14.82 16.49
N TYR A 11 19.92 -13.77 15.92
CA TYR A 11 19.15 -13.86 14.68
C TYR A 11 20.08 -14.07 13.49
N ARG A 12 19.71 -14.93 12.55
CA ARG A 12 20.39 -15.01 11.25
C ARG A 12 19.93 -13.90 10.31
N TYR A 13 18.63 -13.60 10.36
CA TYR A 13 18.00 -12.60 9.51
C TYR A 13 17.33 -11.50 10.33
N ILE A 14 17.38 -10.27 9.82
CA ILE A 14 16.45 -9.20 10.20
C ILE A 14 15.45 -9.09 9.06
N VAL A 15 14.16 -9.21 9.35
CA VAL A 15 13.09 -9.24 8.36
C VAL A 15 12.17 -8.04 8.55
N GLY A 16 11.97 -7.26 7.49
CA GLY A 16 10.97 -6.20 7.43
C GLY A 16 9.75 -6.66 6.64
N ILE A 17 8.56 -6.53 7.22
CA ILE A 17 7.29 -6.80 6.55
C ILE A 17 6.53 -5.49 6.42
N ASP A 18 6.25 -5.11 5.17
CA ASP A 18 5.27 -4.07 4.86
C ASP A 18 3.91 -4.73 4.64
N LEU A 19 3.01 -4.63 5.61
CA LEU A 19 1.64 -5.15 5.50
C LEU A 19 0.75 -4.06 4.93
N GLY A 20 0.78 -3.79 3.62
CA GLY A 20 0.04 -2.66 3.04
C GLY A 20 -1.44 -2.95 2.72
N THR A 21 -2.22 -1.89 2.50
CA THR A 21 -3.66 -1.98 2.19
C THR A 21 -3.95 -2.75 0.90
N THR A 22 -3.19 -2.48 -0.17
CA THR A 22 -3.38 -3.11 -1.49
C THR A 22 -2.32 -4.17 -1.77
N ASN A 23 -1.09 -3.95 -1.32
CA ASN A 23 0.04 -4.84 -1.52
C ASN A 23 0.86 -4.93 -0.24
N SER A 24 1.38 -6.11 0.04
CA SER A 24 2.35 -6.36 1.09
C SER A 24 3.71 -6.74 0.47
N ALA A 25 4.79 -6.47 1.18
CA ALA A 25 6.15 -6.81 0.76
C ALA A 25 6.95 -7.36 1.95
N LEU A 26 7.95 -8.20 1.65
CA LEU A 26 8.88 -8.72 2.64
C LEU A 26 10.30 -8.45 2.17
N ALA A 27 11.08 -7.80 3.03
CA ALA A 27 12.49 -7.51 2.84
C ALA A 27 13.32 -8.14 3.95
N PHE A 28 14.58 -8.45 3.70
CA PHE A 28 15.46 -9.01 4.73
C PHE A 28 16.91 -8.61 4.54
N VAL A 29 17.65 -8.74 5.64
CA VAL A 29 19.11 -8.68 5.71
C VAL A 29 19.60 -10.00 6.28
N ASP A 30 20.58 -10.62 5.61
CA ASP A 30 21.30 -11.80 6.12
C ASP A 30 22.54 -11.29 6.88
N LEU A 31 22.59 -11.55 8.18
CA LEU A 31 23.64 -11.06 9.08
C LEU A 31 24.93 -11.89 8.97
N GLU A 32 24.84 -13.13 8.52
CA GLU A 32 26.00 -14.03 8.38
C GLU A 32 26.61 -13.99 6.97
N ALA A 33 25.87 -13.49 5.98
CA ALA A 33 26.39 -13.35 4.63
C ALA A 33 27.64 -12.46 4.66
N GLN A 34 28.81 -13.05 4.40
CA GLN A 34 30.09 -12.35 4.24
C GLN A 34 29.95 -11.28 3.16
N GLN A 35 29.64 -10.07 3.59
CA GLN A 35 29.62 -8.88 2.77
C GLN A 35 30.90 -8.11 3.11
N ALA A 36 31.51 -7.49 2.10
CA ALA A 36 32.65 -6.60 2.30
C ALA A 36 32.34 -5.61 3.45
N PRO A 37 33.33 -5.21 4.27
CA PRO A 37 33.11 -4.40 5.45
C PRO A 37 32.24 -3.18 5.11
N GLY A 38 31.04 -3.11 5.73
CA GLY A 38 30.10 -2.00 5.61
C GLY A 38 28.94 -2.14 4.61
N LYS A 39 28.53 -3.33 4.15
CA LYS A 39 27.35 -3.45 3.25
C LYS A 39 26.44 -4.61 3.61
N ALA A 40 25.64 -4.51 4.67
CA ALA A 40 24.51 -5.40 4.85
C ALA A 40 23.35 -4.92 3.95
N ARG A 41 23.21 -5.50 2.75
CA ARG A 41 22.23 -5.01 1.75
C ARG A 41 20.83 -5.55 2.03
N ILE A 42 19.85 -4.66 2.12
CA ILE A 42 18.42 -5.00 2.14
C ILE A 42 18.05 -5.69 0.83
N ARG A 43 17.44 -6.88 0.91
CA ARG A 43 16.96 -7.66 -0.24
C ARG A 43 15.46 -7.86 -0.13
N LEU A 44 14.75 -7.70 -1.25
CA LEU A 44 13.34 -8.07 -1.34
C LEU A 44 13.20 -9.57 -1.58
N LEU A 45 12.31 -10.21 -0.84
CA LEU A 45 11.91 -11.58 -1.11
C LEU A 45 11.05 -11.62 -2.38
N GLU A 46 11.35 -12.55 -3.28
CA GLU A 46 10.38 -12.94 -4.29
C GLU A 46 9.41 -13.94 -3.66
N ILE A 47 8.14 -13.55 -3.53
CA ILE A 47 7.07 -14.27 -2.84
C ILE A 47 6.37 -15.21 -3.82
N PRO A 48 6.60 -16.53 -3.74
CA PRO A 48 5.72 -17.53 -4.34
C PRO A 48 4.26 -17.33 -3.92
N GLN A 49 3.37 -17.24 -4.90
CA GLN A 49 1.93 -17.17 -4.69
C GLN A 49 1.21 -17.76 -5.91
N LEU A 50 -0.06 -18.13 -5.74
CA LEU A 50 -0.85 -18.57 -6.88
C LEU A 50 -1.11 -17.40 -7.82
N VAL A 51 -0.88 -17.63 -9.12
CA VAL A 51 -1.16 -16.68 -10.20
C VAL A 51 -2.32 -17.16 -11.08
N ALA A 52 -2.63 -18.46 -11.00
CA ALA A 52 -3.82 -19.11 -11.52
C ALA A 52 -4.07 -20.40 -10.72
N ALA A 53 -5.17 -21.09 -10.97
CA ALA A 53 -5.49 -22.36 -10.31
C ALA A 53 -4.34 -23.38 -10.44
N GLY A 54 -3.76 -23.78 -9.31
CA GLY A 54 -2.64 -24.72 -9.24
C GLY A 54 -1.30 -24.20 -9.82
N GLN A 55 -1.23 -22.94 -10.26
CA GLN A 55 -0.01 -22.38 -10.85
C GLN A 55 0.64 -21.37 -9.89
N LEU A 56 1.88 -21.65 -9.49
CA LEU A 56 2.71 -20.73 -8.73
C LEU A 56 3.48 -19.76 -9.62
N GLY A 57 3.54 -18.51 -9.19
CA GLY A 57 4.45 -17.51 -9.71
C GLY A 57 5.16 -16.78 -8.58
N LYS A 58 6.35 -16.26 -8.87
CA LYS A 58 7.08 -15.41 -7.94
C LYS A 58 6.80 -13.95 -8.25
N ARG A 59 6.53 -13.15 -7.22
CA ARG A 59 6.31 -11.69 -7.32
C ARG A 59 7.09 -10.96 -6.24
N ARG A 60 7.43 -9.70 -6.47
CA ARG A 60 8.10 -8.86 -5.45
C ARG A 60 7.16 -8.36 -4.36
N VAL A 61 5.85 -8.43 -4.62
CA VAL A 61 4.79 -8.02 -3.70
C VAL A 61 3.72 -9.09 -3.67
N LEU A 62 3.02 -9.19 -2.55
CA LEU A 62 1.83 -10.00 -2.36
C LEU A 62 0.62 -9.06 -2.35
N PRO A 63 -0.27 -9.10 -3.33
CA PRO A 63 -1.53 -8.36 -3.24
C PRO A 63 -2.29 -8.74 -1.96
N SER A 64 -2.66 -7.75 -1.16
CA SER A 64 -3.35 -7.92 0.13
C SER A 64 -4.85 -8.19 -0.08
N PHE A 65 -5.13 -9.26 -0.83
CA PHE A 65 -6.46 -9.73 -1.19
C PHE A 65 -6.63 -11.17 -0.74
N LEU A 66 -7.79 -11.47 -0.15
CA LEU A 66 -8.19 -12.80 0.25
C LEU A 66 -9.47 -13.16 -0.50
N TYR A 67 -9.51 -14.34 -1.11
CA TYR A 67 -10.70 -14.85 -1.77
C TYR A 67 -11.16 -16.12 -1.08
N LEU A 68 -12.47 -16.20 -0.81
CA LEU A 68 -13.14 -17.30 -0.10
C LEU A 68 -14.00 -18.10 -1.09
N PRO A 69 -13.44 -19.13 -1.75
CA PRO A 69 -14.11 -19.88 -2.80
C PRO A 69 -15.40 -20.55 -2.30
N GLY A 70 -16.44 -20.49 -3.13
CA GLY A 70 -17.60 -21.37 -3.01
C GLY A 70 -17.36 -22.73 -3.63
N GLN A 71 -18.27 -23.68 -3.36
CA GLN A 71 -18.20 -25.05 -3.87
C GLN A 71 -18.14 -25.15 -5.41
N TYR A 72 -18.66 -24.14 -6.12
CA TYR A 72 -18.74 -24.12 -7.58
C TYR A 72 -17.86 -23.06 -8.24
N ASP A 73 -17.11 -22.29 -7.44
CA ASP A 73 -16.35 -21.16 -7.97
C ASP A 73 -15.03 -21.59 -8.61
N LEU A 74 -14.40 -22.60 -8.01
CA LEU A 74 -13.10 -23.11 -8.40
C LEU A 74 -13.08 -24.66 -8.36
N PRO A 75 -12.29 -25.30 -9.21
CA PRO A 75 -12.04 -26.74 -9.10
C PRO A 75 -11.46 -27.12 -7.73
N GLN A 76 -11.73 -28.34 -7.28
CA GLN A 76 -11.16 -28.86 -6.04
C GLN A 76 -9.63 -28.81 -6.09
N GLY A 77 -9.00 -28.31 -5.01
CA GLY A 77 -7.55 -28.15 -4.93
C GLY A 77 -7.00 -26.93 -5.68
N ALA A 78 -7.82 -26.07 -6.30
CA ALA A 78 -7.34 -24.88 -7.00
C ALA A 78 -6.60 -23.88 -6.08
N ALA A 79 -6.90 -23.90 -4.78
CA ALA A 79 -6.26 -23.09 -3.74
C ALA A 79 -5.06 -23.77 -3.05
N ALA A 80 -4.77 -25.02 -3.41
CA ALA A 80 -3.68 -25.79 -2.80
C ALA A 80 -2.33 -25.16 -3.12
N LEU A 81 -1.47 -25.11 -2.11
CA LEU A 81 -0.05 -24.78 -2.23
C LEU A 81 0.78 -26.06 -1.97
N PRO A 82 2.00 -26.19 -2.51
CA PRO A 82 2.85 -27.35 -2.25
C PRO A 82 3.11 -27.62 -0.76
N TRP A 83 3.08 -26.58 0.08
CA TRP A 83 3.25 -26.64 1.53
C TRP A 83 1.93 -26.53 2.33
N ALA A 84 0.79 -26.35 1.65
CA ALA A 84 -0.53 -26.27 2.26
C ALA A 84 -1.57 -26.91 1.30
N PRO A 85 -1.60 -28.25 1.18
CA PRO A 85 -2.43 -28.95 0.20
C PRO A 85 -3.93 -28.82 0.48
N ASP A 86 -4.31 -28.71 1.76
CA ASP A 86 -5.70 -28.63 2.21
C ASP A 86 -6.21 -27.18 2.32
N ARG A 87 -5.43 -26.20 1.83
CA ARG A 87 -5.84 -24.79 1.84
C ARG A 87 -7.10 -24.58 1.02
N ASP A 88 -8.08 -23.94 1.64
CA ASP A 88 -9.41 -23.66 1.08
C ASP A 88 -9.62 -22.19 0.71
N PHE A 89 -8.65 -21.32 0.94
CA PHE A 89 -8.70 -19.89 0.60
C PHE A 89 -7.53 -19.46 -0.29
N LEU A 90 -7.68 -18.36 -1.02
CA LEU A 90 -6.61 -17.77 -1.83
C LEU A 90 -6.10 -16.48 -1.18
N VAL A 91 -4.79 -16.25 -1.23
CA VAL A 91 -4.16 -14.96 -0.92
C VAL A 91 -3.27 -14.54 -2.10
N GLY A 92 -3.23 -13.25 -2.41
CA GLY A 92 -2.32 -12.70 -3.44
C GLY A 92 -2.97 -12.44 -4.80
N GLU A 93 -2.17 -12.57 -5.85
CA GLU A 93 -2.54 -12.24 -7.24
C GLU A 93 -3.77 -13.03 -7.71
N PHE A 94 -3.79 -14.35 -7.52
CA PHE A 94 -4.94 -15.14 -7.93
C PHE A 94 -6.20 -14.82 -7.09
N ALA A 95 -6.05 -14.46 -5.81
CA ALA A 95 -7.19 -14.04 -4.99
C ALA A 95 -7.82 -12.74 -5.52
N ARG A 96 -6.99 -11.75 -5.85
CA ARG A 96 -7.41 -10.49 -6.48
C ARG A 96 -8.11 -10.74 -7.81
N ASP A 97 -7.50 -11.55 -8.67
CA ASP A 97 -7.98 -11.80 -10.03
C ASP A 97 -9.23 -12.68 -10.07
N GLN A 98 -9.45 -13.53 -9.07
CA GLN A 98 -10.69 -14.29 -8.93
C GLN A 98 -11.79 -13.47 -8.24
N GLY A 99 -11.44 -12.69 -7.22
CA GLY A 99 -12.37 -11.80 -6.52
C GLY A 99 -12.96 -10.71 -7.43
N ALA A 100 -12.20 -10.29 -8.42
CA ALA A 100 -12.68 -9.53 -9.56
C ALA A 100 -13.93 -10.09 -10.25
N LEU A 101 -13.98 -11.41 -10.42
CA LEU A 101 -15.01 -12.13 -11.13
C LEU A 101 -16.22 -12.39 -10.22
N VAL A 102 -15.96 -12.61 -8.93
CA VAL A 102 -16.98 -12.86 -7.91
C VAL A 102 -16.75 -11.95 -6.69
N PRO A 103 -17.09 -10.65 -6.78
CA PRO A 103 -16.75 -9.67 -5.75
C PRO A 103 -17.31 -9.97 -4.36
N GLY A 104 -18.47 -10.61 -4.28
CA GLY A 104 -19.12 -10.97 -3.00
C GLY A 104 -18.32 -11.95 -2.13
N ARG A 105 -17.21 -12.50 -2.65
CA ARG A 105 -16.31 -13.43 -1.95
C ARG A 105 -14.90 -12.90 -1.76
N LEU A 106 -14.65 -11.65 -2.18
CA LEU A 106 -13.35 -11.00 -2.09
C LEU A 106 -13.28 -10.15 -0.82
N VAL A 107 -12.27 -10.42 -0.01
CA VAL A 107 -11.81 -9.52 1.03
C VAL A 107 -10.71 -8.63 0.44
N SER A 108 -10.98 -7.32 0.42
CA SER A 108 -10.04 -6.24 0.09
C SER A 108 -9.93 -5.27 1.26
N SER A 109 -8.92 -4.39 1.23
CA SER A 109 -8.80 -3.26 2.15
C SER A 109 -8.81 -3.63 3.65
N ALA A 110 -8.42 -4.87 4.00
CA ALA A 110 -8.52 -5.36 5.38
C ALA A 110 -7.77 -4.48 6.38
N LYS A 111 -6.62 -3.92 5.97
CA LYS A 111 -5.86 -2.96 6.77
C LYS A 111 -6.63 -1.67 7.06
N SER A 112 -7.31 -1.11 6.07
CA SER A 112 -8.15 0.07 6.24
C SER A 112 -9.33 -0.18 7.18
N TRP A 113 -9.96 -1.35 7.07
CA TRP A 113 -10.99 -1.77 8.02
C TRP A 113 -10.43 -1.96 9.44
N LEU A 114 -9.23 -2.51 9.57
CA LEU A 114 -8.53 -2.69 10.85
C LEU A 114 -8.22 -1.33 11.51
N CYS A 115 -7.97 -0.28 10.73
CA CYS A 115 -7.79 1.09 11.25
C CYS A 115 -9.11 1.80 11.56
N HIS A 116 -10.23 1.38 10.97
CA HIS A 116 -11.47 2.13 11.07
C HIS A 116 -12.15 1.93 12.43
N ALA A 117 -12.16 2.96 13.28
CA ALA A 117 -12.74 2.88 14.63
C ALA A 117 -14.27 2.77 14.65
N GLY A 118 -14.94 3.07 13.53
CA GLY A 118 -16.39 3.04 13.40
C GLY A 118 -17.00 1.64 13.28
N VAL A 119 -16.18 0.59 13.27
CA VAL A 119 -16.62 -0.81 13.15
C VAL A 119 -15.99 -1.70 14.21
N ASP A 120 -16.63 -2.84 14.46
CA ASP A 120 -16.02 -3.91 15.23
C ASP A 120 -14.96 -4.62 14.36
N ARG A 121 -13.69 -4.35 14.67
CA ARG A 121 -12.51 -4.82 13.92
C ARG A 121 -12.19 -6.31 14.19
N VAL A 122 -12.84 -6.94 15.17
CA VAL A 122 -12.68 -8.37 15.50
C VAL A 122 -13.91 -9.20 15.13
N ALA A 123 -15.05 -8.57 14.83
CA ALA A 123 -16.22 -9.24 14.28
C ALA A 123 -16.03 -9.67 12.81
N PRO A 124 -16.71 -10.74 12.36
CA PRO A 124 -16.57 -11.26 11.01
C PRO A 124 -17.39 -10.43 10.00
N ILE A 125 -16.85 -9.28 9.60
CA ILE A 125 -17.52 -8.28 8.74
C ILE A 125 -17.06 -8.30 7.27
N LEU A 126 -16.03 -9.07 6.92
CA LEU A 126 -15.47 -9.16 5.57
C LEU A 126 -15.71 -10.54 4.94
N PRO A 127 -16.04 -10.69 3.64
CA PRO A 127 -16.25 -9.64 2.65
C PRO A 127 -17.39 -8.69 3.02
N TRP A 128 -17.18 -7.40 2.86
CA TRP A 128 -18.19 -6.43 3.22
C TRP A 128 -19.41 -6.57 2.30
N GLY A 129 -20.61 -6.62 2.90
CA GLY A 129 -21.84 -6.84 2.13
C GLY A 129 -21.96 -8.26 1.56
N ALA A 130 -21.25 -9.23 2.14
CA ALA A 130 -21.47 -10.65 1.84
C ALA A 130 -22.96 -11.02 1.97
N HIS A 131 -23.46 -11.78 1.00
CA HIS A 131 -24.85 -12.26 0.96
C HIS A 131 -24.88 -13.80 0.93
N GLY A 132 -25.94 -14.38 1.48
CA GLY A 132 -26.12 -15.84 1.53
C GLY A 132 -25.09 -16.51 2.44
N ASP A 133 -24.64 -17.70 2.06
CA ASP A 133 -23.75 -18.55 2.88
C ASP A 133 -22.24 -18.28 2.63
N VAL A 134 -21.87 -17.04 2.26
CA VAL A 134 -20.46 -16.68 2.10
C VAL A 134 -19.81 -16.57 3.49
N PRO A 135 -18.72 -17.33 3.78
CA PRO A 135 -18.02 -17.19 5.04
C PRO A 135 -17.49 -15.77 5.23
N THR A 136 -17.56 -15.26 6.45
CA THR A 136 -17.01 -13.95 6.80
C THR A 136 -15.91 -14.06 7.85
N LEU A 137 -15.02 -13.07 7.85
CA LEU A 137 -13.82 -12.96 8.67
C LEU A 137 -13.67 -11.54 9.17
N SER A 138 -12.94 -11.38 10.27
CA SER A 138 -12.61 -10.06 10.78
C SER A 138 -11.46 -9.43 10.00
N PRO A 139 -11.34 -8.09 10.00
CA PRO A 139 -10.15 -7.39 9.51
C PRO A 139 -8.84 -7.96 10.08
N VAL A 140 -8.83 -8.33 11.36
CA VAL A 140 -7.70 -8.99 12.03
C VAL A 140 -7.41 -10.35 11.40
N ALA A 141 -8.42 -11.22 11.27
CA ALA A 141 -8.25 -12.55 10.70
C ALA A 141 -7.80 -12.50 9.23
N ALA A 142 -8.35 -11.59 8.43
CA ALA A 142 -7.92 -11.41 7.04
C ALA A 142 -6.45 -10.96 6.96
N SER A 143 -6.03 -10.03 7.83
CA SER A 143 -4.64 -9.58 7.91
C SER A 143 -3.70 -10.70 8.38
N ALA A 144 -4.15 -11.55 9.30
CA ALA A 144 -3.43 -12.73 9.76
C ALA A 144 -3.19 -13.73 8.61
N LEU A 145 -4.16 -13.94 7.73
CA LEU A 145 -3.99 -14.83 6.57
C LEU A 145 -2.97 -14.30 5.56
N TYR A 146 -2.82 -12.98 5.44
CA TYR A 146 -1.74 -12.37 4.64
C TYR A 146 -0.37 -12.64 5.25
N LEU A 147 -0.22 -12.41 6.55
CA LEU A 147 1.02 -12.68 7.29
C LEU A 147 1.36 -14.18 7.32
N GLN A 148 0.34 -15.04 7.44
CA GLN A 148 0.50 -16.49 7.38
C GLN A 148 1.10 -16.92 6.04
N HIS A 149 0.61 -16.37 4.93
CA HIS A 149 1.14 -16.68 3.61
C HIS A 149 2.61 -16.23 3.48
N LEU A 150 2.98 -15.07 4.02
CA LEU A 150 4.37 -14.61 4.03
C LEU A 150 5.27 -15.52 4.88
N ARG A 151 4.80 -15.93 6.06
CA ARG A 151 5.52 -16.86 6.95
C ARG A 151 5.78 -18.20 6.29
N GLU A 152 4.73 -18.84 5.77
CA GLU A 152 4.87 -20.14 5.09
C GLU A 152 5.81 -20.05 3.89
N THR A 153 5.68 -18.97 3.11
CA THR A 153 6.54 -18.74 1.95
C THR A 153 8.00 -18.55 2.35
N TRP A 154 8.27 -17.79 3.41
CA TRP A 154 9.62 -17.66 3.97
C TRP A 154 10.15 -19.01 4.43
N ASN A 155 9.39 -19.75 5.23
CA ASN A 155 9.83 -21.04 5.79
C ASN A 155 10.15 -22.04 4.67
N GLN A 156 9.34 -22.05 3.61
CA GLN A 156 9.58 -22.92 2.46
C GLN A 156 10.78 -22.49 1.61
N THR A 157 10.99 -21.18 1.40
CA THR A 157 11.97 -20.70 0.42
C THR A 157 13.33 -20.34 1.02
N MET A 158 13.33 -19.77 2.22
CA MET A 158 14.51 -19.25 2.91
C MET A 158 14.98 -20.23 3.99
N ALA A 159 14.09 -20.67 4.88
CA ALA A 159 14.45 -21.58 5.97
C ALA A 159 14.77 -22.99 5.47
N ARG A 160 13.95 -23.53 4.55
CA ARG A 160 14.14 -24.83 3.89
C ARG A 160 14.41 -25.98 4.89
N GLY A 161 13.61 -26.04 5.95
CA GLY A 161 13.70 -27.07 7.00
C GLY A 161 14.79 -26.85 8.04
N ARG A 162 15.44 -25.68 8.06
CA ARG A 162 16.28 -25.23 9.18
C ARG A 162 15.42 -24.44 10.15
N ASP A 163 15.07 -25.03 11.28
CA ASP A 163 14.12 -24.45 12.24
C ASP A 163 14.58 -23.08 12.74
N GLU A 164 15.87 -22.91 13.00
CA GLU A 164 16.49 -21.66 13.42
C GLU A 164 16.42 -20.55 12.37
N CYS A 165 16.09 -20.88 11.12
CA CYS A 165 15.91 -19.92 10.02
C CYS A 165 14.43 -19.64 9.71
N ASN A 166 13.48 -20.29 10.41
CA ASN A 166 12.05 -20.01 10.25
C ASN A 166 11.76 -18.54 10.59
N LEU A 167 10.77 -17.95 9.93
CA LEU A 167 10.47 -16.53 10.04
C LEU A 167 10.14 -16.15 11.47
N GLU A 168 9.37 -16.97 12.16
CA GLU A 168 8.98 -16.79 13.56
C GLU A 168 10.17 -16.83 14.55
N GLU A 169 11.34 -17.32 14.13
CA GLU A 169 12.58 -17.35 14.91
C GLU A 169 13.52 -16.18 14.55
N GLN A 170 13.09 -15.25 13.68
CA GLN A 170 13.89 -14.09 13.26
C GLN A 170 13.41 -12.79 13.94
N LEU A 171 14.24 -11.75 13.90
CA LEU A 171 13.81 -10.42 14.26
C LEU A 171 12.88 -9.86 13.18
N ILE A 172 11.59 -9.71 13.49
CA ILE A 172 10.58 -9.19 12.57
C ILE A 172 10.26 -7.74 12.91
N VAL A 173 10.42 -6.86 11.93
CA VAL A 173 9.93 -5.48 11.95
C VAL A 173 8.69 -5.39 11.08
N LEU A 174 7.54 -5.04 11.65
CA LEU A 174 6.26 -4.96 10.96
C LEU A 174 5.81 -3.50 10.84
N THR A 175 5.53 -3.03 9.63
CA THR A 175 5.14 -1.63 9.44
C THR A 175 3.67 -1.37 9.77
N VAL A 176 3.40 -0.19 10.33
CA VAL A 176 2.05 0.34 10.57
C VAL A 176 1.98 1.81 10.14
N PRO A 177 0.81 2.30 9.69
CA PRO A 177 0.64 3.72 9.39
C PRO A 177 0.86 4.56 10.64
N ALA A 178 1.43 5.76 10.48
CA ALA A 178 1.60 6.68 11.60
C ALA A 178 0.25 7.12 12.21
N SER A 179 -0.82 7.11 11.41
CA SER A 179 -2.20 7.46 11.74
C SER A 179 -2.93 6.38 12.57
N PHE A 180 -2.33 5.19 12.75
CA PHE A 180 -2.94 4.14 13.57
C PHE A 180 -2.98 4.53 15.05
N ASP A 181 -4.18 4.44 15.63
CA ASP A 181 -4.41 4.48 17.07
C ASP A 181 -3.79 3.25 17.77
N GLU A 182 -3.66 3.32 19.10
CA GLU A 182 -3.06 2.23 19.89
C GLU A 182 -3.81 0.91 19.69
N VAL A 183 -5.15 0.97 19.60
CA VAL A 183 -5.98 -0.21 19.38
C VAL A 183 -5.68 -0.87 18.03
N ALA A 184 -5.52 -0.10 16.95
CA ALA A 184 -5.17 -0.61 15.63
C ALA A 184 -3.75 -1.22 15.62
N ARG A 185 -2.82 -0.67 16.40
CA ARG A 185 -1.48 -1.25 16.59
C ARG A 185 -1.56 -2.60 17.30
N GLU A 186 -2.29 -2.68 18.42
CA GLU A 186 -2.52 -3.93 19.15
C GLU A 186 -3.21 -4.98 18.27
N LEU A 187 -4.20 -4.59 17.47
CA LEU A 187 -4.89 -5.50 16.55
C LEU A 187 -3.98 -5.98 15.41
N THR A 188 -3.02 -5.16 14.99
CA THR A 188 -1.98 -5.59 14.03
C THR A 188 -1.05 -6.63 14.65
N VAL A 189 -0.65 -6.44 15.91
CA VAL A 189 0.11 -7.46 16.67
C VAL A 189 -0.70 -8.72 16.88
N ALA A 190 -2.01 -8.60 17.16
CA ALA A 190 -2.91 -9.75 17.27
C ALA A 190 -3.03 -10.52 15.96
N ALA A 191 -3.08 -9.83 14.81
CA ALA A 191 -3.05 -10.47 13.50
C ALA A 191 -1.72 -11.21 13.25
N ALA A 192 -0.59 -10.61 13.64
CA ALA A 192 0.72 -11.27 13.57
C ALA A 192 0.79 -12.53 14.45
N ALA A 193 0.30 -12.44 15.70
CA ALA A 193 0.22 -13.59 16.60
C ALA A 193 -0.67 -14.72 16.03
N GLN A 194 -1.83 -14.39 15.46
CA GLN A 194 -2.70 -15.36 14.78
C GLN A 194 -2.01 -16.04 13.58
N ALA A 195 -1.08 -15.34 12.92
CA ALA A 195 -0.26 -15.89 11.85
C ALA A 195 0.93 -16.73 12.34
N GLY A 196 1.14 -16.87 13.65
CA GLY A 196 2.27 -17.56 14.27
C GLY A 196 3.52 -16.68 14.46
N LEU A 197 3.41 -15.36 14.30
CA LEU A 197 4.48 -14.38 14.48
C LEU A 197 4.32 -13.68 15.83
N ASN A 198 4.78 -14.33 16.90
CA ASN A 198 4.56 -13.86 18.28
C ASN A 198 5.48 -12.72 18.71
N GLN A 199 6.58 -12.49 17.98
CA GLN A 199 7.58 -11.49 18.32
C GLN A 199 7.76 -10.55 17.12
N VAL A 200 7.04 -9.43 17.13
CA VAL A 200 7.16 -8.38 16.11
C VAL A 200 7.47 -7.04 16.77
N VAL A 201 8.35 -6.27 16.14
CA VAL A 201 8.61 -4.87 16.47
C VAL A 201 7.85 -4.01 15.49
N LEU A 202 6.94 -3.17 15.98
CA LEU A 202 6.23 -2.24 15.11
C LEU A 202 7.15 -1.08 14.69
N LEU A 203 7.09 -0.71 13.43
CA LEU A 203 7.75 0.47 12.88
C LEU A 203 6.74 1.31 12.11
N GLU A 204 6.77 2.63 12.29
CA GLU A 204 5.88 3.49 11.51
C GLU A 204 6.35 3.57 10.05
N GLU A 205 5.42 3.43 9.12
CA GLU A 205 5.65 3.53 7.67
C GLU A 205 6.47 4.76 7.24
N PRO A 206 6.18 6.00 7.69
CA PRO A 206 7.00 7.15 7.31
C PRO A 206 8.46 7.02 7.79
N LEU A 207 8.70 6.39 8.95
CA LEU A 207 10.06 6.12 9.42
C LEU A 207 10.73 5.01 8.60
N ALA A 208 9.99 3.97 8.24
CA ALA A 208 10.49 2.90 7.36
C ALA A 208 10.90 3.44 5.98
N ALA A 209 10.09 4.31 5.39
CA ALA A 209 10.39 4.99 4.13
C ALA A 209 11.67 5.85 4.25
N PHE A 210 11.82 6.54 5.37
CA PHE A 210 13.01 7.33 5.64
C PHE A 210 14.28 6.47 5.82
N TYR A 211 14.20 5.37 6.58
CA TYR A 211 15.32 4.44 6.73
C TYR A 211 15.71 3.76 5.41
N SER A 212 14.73 3.48 4.54
CA SER A 212 14.98 3.04 3.17
C SER A 212 15.77 4.09 2.38
N TRP A 213 15.40 5.37 2.47
CA TRP A 213 16.16 6.47 1.85
C TRP A 213 17.59 6.57 2.40
N LEU A 214 17.79 6.44 3.72
CA LEU A 214 19.13 6.42 4.32
C LEU A 214 19.96 5.27 3.78
N SER A 215 19.41 4.06 3.74
CA SER A 215 20.09 2.88 3.22
C SER A 215 20.49 3.07 1.75
N ALA A 216 19.62 3.67 0.93
CA ALA A 216 19.92 3.99 -0.47
C ALA A 216 20.97 5.09 -0.64
N ASN A 217 21.19 5.94 0.38
CA ASN A 217 22.11 7.09 0.36
C ASN A 217 23.25 6.93 1.38
N GLU A 218 23.56 5.71 1.80
CA GLU A 218 24.47 5.40 2.91
C GLU A 218 25.81 6.16 2.82
N SER A 219 26.39 6.25 1.62
CA SER A 219 27.71 6.84 1.40
C SER A 219 27.76 8.38 1.48
N GLY A 220 26.63 9.07 1.59
CA GLY A 220 26.61 10.55 1.51
C GLY A 220 25.38 11.21 2.12
N TRP A 221 24.54 10.48 2.85
CA TRP A 221 23.34 11.07 3.45
C TRP A 221 23.68 12.21 4.41
N ARG A 222 24.82 12.16 5.10
CA ARG A 222 25.29 13.20 6.03
C ARG A 222 25.59 14.54 5.34
N GLU A 223 25.90 14.53 4.05
CA GLU A 223 26.07 15.75 3.25
C GLU A 223 24.73 16.29 2.75
N LYS A 224 23.72 15.41 2.65
CA LYS A 224 22.39 15.71 2.10
C LYS A 224 21.35 16.04 3.16
N LEU A 225 21.59 15.70 4.43
CA LEU A 225 20.62 15.86 5.51
C LEU A 225 21.33 16.29 6.80
N ALA A 226 20.86 17.40 7.36
CA ALA A 226 21.34 17.94 8.62
C ALA A 226 20.28 17.76 9.73
N ALA A 227 20.68 18.01 10.97
CA ALA A 227 19.74 18.19 12.07
C ALA A 227 18.89 19.46 11.86
N ASP A 228 17.79 19.54 12.59
CA ASP A 228 16.86 20.66 12.62
C ASP A 228 16.25 20.99 11.26
N ARG A 229 15.92 19.94 10.50
CA ARG A 229 15.22 20.02 9.21
C ARG A 229 13.80 19.52 9.33
N ILE A 230 12.89 20.16 8.64
CA ILE A 230 11.49 19.75 8.52
C ILE A 230 11.33 18.92 7.24
N ILE A 231 10.85 17.70 7.40
CA ILE A 231 10.58 16.77 6.32
C ILE A 231 9.06 16.57 6.23
N LEU A 232 8.50 16.87 5.07
CA LEU A 232 7.15 16.48 4.71
C LEU A 232 7.18 15.09 4.07
N VAL A 233 6.60 14.10 4.73
CA VAL A 233 6.40 12.76 4.17
C VAL A 233 5.02 12.71 3.52
N CYS A 234 5.01 12.41 2.22
CA CYS A 234 3.80 12.15 1.44
C CYS A 234 3.77 10.68 1.07
N ASP A 235 2.87 9.91 1.68
CA ASP A 235 2.62 8.52 1.31
C ASP A 235 1.31 8.43 0.54
N VAL A 236 1.38 8.09 -0.76
CA VAL A 236 0.20 7.84 -1.59
C VAL A 236 0.30 6.42 -2.15
N GLY A 237 -0.35 5.50 -1.46
CA GLY A 237 -0.38 4.09 -1.80
C GLY A 237 -1.42 3.73 -2.87
N GLY A 238 -1.78 2.44 -2.90
CA GLY A 238 -2.88 1.95 -3.74
C GLY A 238 -4.24 2.41 -3.22
N GLY A 239 -4.56 2.09 -1.97
CA GLY A 239 -5.86 2.41 -1.38
C GLY A 239 -5.91 3.66 -0.50
N THR A 240 -4.76 4.17 -0.04
CA THR A 240 -4.71 5.17 1.04
C THR A 240 -3.67 6.25 0.79
N THR A 241 -3.89 7.42 1.41
CA THR A 241 -2.96 8.53 1.48
C THR A 241 -2.76 8.94 2.93
N ASP A 242 -1.50 9.08 3.35
CA ASP A 242 -1.11 9.52 4.67
C ASP A 242 -0.03 10.62 4.55
N PHE A 243 -0.18 11.67 5.35
CA PHE A 243 0.81 12.75 5.44
C PHE A 243 1.44 12.77 6.83
N THR A 244 2.73 13.06 6.91
CA THR A 244 3.44 13.18 8.19
C THR A 244 4.46 14.29 8.12
N LEU A 245 4.54 15.10 9.18
CA LEU A 245 5.62 16.06 9.38
C LEU A 245 6.63 15.47 10.36
N VAL A 246 7.90 15.46 9.96
CA VAL A 246 9.01 14.93 10.76
C VAL A 246 10.07 16.00 10.89
N ALA A 247 10.65 16.15 12.08
CA ALA A 247 11.86 16.93 12.28
C ALA A 247 13.07 16.00 12.42
N THR A 248 14.18 16.37 11.80
CA THR A 248 15.48 15.78 12.13
C THR A 248 16.04 16.44 13.37
N ARG A 249 16.66 15.66 14.25
CA ARG A 249 17.34 16.12 15.47
C ARG A 249 18.71 15.49 15.58
N GLU A 250 19.59 16.13 16.32
CA GLU A 250 20.79 15.46 16.79
C GLU A 250 20.45 14.44 17.90
N GLY A 251 20.98 13.23 17.78
CA GLY A 251 20.83 12.15 18.74
C GLY A 251 22.17 11.50 19.05
N ALA A 252 22.20 10.66 20.09
CA ALA A 252 23.44 10.06 20.61
C ALA A 252 24.24 9.25 19.57
N HIS A 253 23.57 8.69 18.56
CA HIS A 253 24.17 7.84 17.53
C HIS A 253 23.97 8.38 16.11
N GLY A 254 23.64 9.67 15.96
CA GLY A 254 23.38 10.31 14.66
C GLY A 254 22.04 11.03 14.64
N LEU A 255 21.46 11.20 13.45
CA LEU A 255 20.16 11.88 13.33
C LEU A 255 19.04 11.04 13.93
N ARG A 256 18.23 11.69 14.78
CA ARG A 256 16.94 11.19 15.25
C ARG A 256 15.82 11.85 14.46
N PHE A 257 14.69 11.15 14.34
CA PHE A 257 13.51 11.60 13.62
C PHE A 257 12.38 11.74 14.62
N ASP A 258 11.96 12.98 14.84
CA ASP A 258 10.86 13.31 15.72
C ASP A 258 9.63 13.57 14.87
N ARG A 259 8.62 12.74 15.05
CA ARG A 259 7.32 12.95 14.39
C ARG A 259 6.64 14.15 15.02
N LEU A 260 6.42 15.20 14.23
CA LEU A 260 5.77 16.43 14.66
C LEU A 260 4.25 16.33 14.54
N ALA A 261 3.77 15.86 13.40
CA ALA A 261 2.33 15.77 13.12
C ALA A 261 2.02 14.63 12.17
N VAL A 262 0.79 14.12 12.29
CA VAL A 262 0.24 13.04 11.46
C VAL A 262 -1.10 13.50 10.91
N GLY A 263 -1.28 13.32 9.60
CA GLY A 263 -2.52 13.62 8.92
C GLY A 263 -3.60 12.55 9.13
N ASP A 264 -4.78 12.84 8.60
CA ASP A 264 -5.87 11.87 8.58
C ASP A 264 -5.52 10.70 7.64
N HIS A 265 -5.98 9.48 7.97
CA HIS A 265 -5.84 8.32 7.09
C HIS A 265 -6.87 8.39 5.96
N LEU A 266 -6.47 8.89 4.79
CA LEU A 266 -7.39 9.15 3.69
C LEU A 266 -7.58 7.87 2.88
N MET A 267 -8.83 7.44 2.70
CA MET A 267 -9.20 6.39 1.75
C MET A 267 -9.18 6.95 0.32
N LEU A 268 -7.96 7.21 -0.18
CA LEU A 268 -7.67 7.82 -1.47
C LEU A 268 -6.30 7.36 -1.95
N GLY A 269 -6.20 6.81 -3.16
CA GLY A 269 -4.92 6.41 -3.72
C GLY A 269 -4.98 6.00 -5.20
N GLY A 270 -4.00 5.20 -5.61
CA GLY A 270 -3.88 4.66 -6.97
C GLY A 270 -5.09 3.87 -7.47
N ASP A 271 -5.86 3.23 -6.59
CA ASP A 271 -7.06 2.46 -6.94
C ASP A 271 -8.20 3.40 -7.38
N ASN A 272 -8.34 4.56 -6.73
CA ASN A 272 -9.30 5.60 -7.16
C ASN A 272 -8.92 6.18 -8.53
N MET A 273 -7.62 6.31 -8.80
CA MET A 273 -7.09 6.74 -10.10
C MET A 273 -7.45 5.73 -11.20
N ASP A 274 -7.27 4.44 -10.94
CA ASP A 274 -7.60 3.36 -11.89
C ASP A 274 -9.09 3.34 -12.23
N LEU A 275 -9.94 3.48 -11.21
CA LEU A 275 -11.39 3.52 -11.37
C LEU A 275 -11.86 4.78 -12.13
N THR A 276 -11.19 5.92 -11.93
CA THR A 276 -11.48 7.17 -12.67
C THR A 276 -11.16 7.01 -14.15
N LEU A 277 -10.01 6.43 -14.49
CA LEU A 277 -9.62 6.15 -15.87
C LEU A 277 -10.55 5.12 -16.53
N ALA A 278 -10.90 4.06 -15.80
CA ALA A 278 -11.87 3.07 -16.27
C ALA A 278 -13.24 3.70 -16.54
N ARG A 279 -13.70 4.60 -15.67
CA ARG A 279 -14.98 5.29 -15.84
C ARG A 279 -14.96 6.21 -17.06
N HIS A 280 -13.87 6.95 -17.25
CA HIS A 280 -13.66 7.78 -18.43
C HIS A 280 -13.75 6.96 -19.72
N LEU A 281 -13.04 5.84 -19.76
CA LEU A 281 -12.98 4.98 -20.93
C LEU A 281 -14.32 4.23 -21.18
N GLU A 282 -15.04 3.85 -20.12
CA GLU A 282 -16.40 3.31 -20.23
C GLU A 282 -17.34 4.31 -20.93
N ILE A 283 -17.30 5.58 -20.53
CA ILE A 283 -18.11 6.64 -21.15
C ILE A 283 -17.70 6.86 -22.61
N GLN A 284 -16.41 6.84 -22.93
CA GLN A 284 -15.95 6.95 -24.32
C GLN A 284 -16.43 5.78 -25.19
N MET A 285 -16.42 4.56 -24.66
CA MET A 285 -16.84 3.35 -25.39
C MET A 285 -18.36 3.21 -25.51
N LEU A 286 -19.12 3.59 -24.48
CA LEU A 286 -20.55 3.25 -24.32
C LEU A 286 -21.47 4.47 -24.19
N GLY A 287 -20.92 5.68 -24.22
CA GLY A 287 -21.64 6.95 -24.15
C GLY A 287 -22.17 7.35 -22.77
N GLN A 288 -22.14 6.45 -21.78
CA GLN A 288 -22.66 6.71 -20.43
C GLN A 288 -22.01 5.77 -19.39
N PRO A 289 -21.95 6.17 -18.11
CA PRO A 289 -21.38 5.35 -17.05
C PRO A 289 -22.32 4.19 -16.64
N GLY A 290 -21.75 3.09 -16.15
CA GLY A 290 -22.46 2.02 -15.44
C GLY A 290 -23.17 1.05 -16.37
N ARG A 291 -22.61 0.85 -17.57
CA ARG A 291 -23.15 -0.05 -18.60
C ARG A 291 -22.45 -1.39 -18.61
N LEU A 292 -21.24 -1.47 -18.06
CA LEU A 292 -20.48 -2.72 -18.00
C LEU A 292 -20.96 -3.61 -16.86
N GLU A 293 -21.14 -4.89 -17.18
CA GLU A 293 -21.29 -5.95 -16.18
C GLU A 293 -20.03 -6.03 -15.29
N PRO A 294 -20.14 -6.48 -14.02
CA PRO A 294 -19.04 -6.47 -13.06
C PRO A 294 -17.72 -7.07 -13.57
N LYS A 295 -17.79 -8.22 -14.26
CA LYS A 295 -16.62 -8.89 -14.83
C LYS A 295 -15.90 -8.03 -15.89
N ARG A 296 -16.67 -7.39 -16.78
CA ARG A 296 -16.12 -6.52 -17.83
C ARG A 296 -15.60 -5.22 -17.25
N TRP A 297 -16.29 -4.66 -16.25
CA TRP A 297 -15.83 -3.50 -15.50
C TRP A 297 -14.48 -3.77 -14.83
N HIS A 298 -14.32 -4.91 -14.17
CA HIS A 298 -13.04 -5.26 -13.56
C HIS A 298 -11.93 -5.42 -14.61
N GLN A 299 -12.21 -6.10 -15.73
CA GLN A 299 -11.23 -6.21 -16.81
C GLN A 299 -10.79 -4.82 -17.29
N LEU A 300 -11.73 -3.89 -17.44
CA LEU A 300 -11.44 -2.51 -17.79
C LEU A 300 -10.55 -1.83 -16.74
N THR A 301 -10.90 -1.91 -15.46
CA THR A 301 -10.10 -1.31 -14.36
C THR A 301 -8.68 -1.86 -14.32
N HIS A 302 -8.49 -3.17 -14.46
CA HIS A 302 -7.16 -3.78 -14.48
C HIS A 302 -6.33 -3.31 -15.69
N GLN A 303 -6.93 -3.24 -16.88
CA GLN A 303 -6.24 -2.73 -18.07
C GLN A 303 -5.91 -1.24 -17.92
N CYS A 304 -6.79 -0.44 -17.29
CA CYS A 304 -6.53 0.97 -16.99
C CYS A 304 -5.39 1.15 -15.98
N ARG A 305 -5.28 0.30 -14.95
CA ARG A 305 -4.12 0.30 -14.03
C ARG A 305 -2.82 0.09 -14.79
N ARG A 306 -2.77 -0.95 -15.63
CA ARG A 306 -1.59 -1.24 -16.45
C ARG A 306 -1.26 -0.08 -17.39
N ALA A 307 -2.27 0.49 -18.05
CA ALA A 307 -2.11 1.64 -18.92
C ALA A 307 -1.58 2.87 -18.16
N LYS A 308 -2.13 3.16 -16.96
CA LYS A 308 -1.68 4.23 -16.07
C LYS A 308 -0.20 4.07 -15.70
N GLU A 309 0.20 2.89 -15.24
CA GLU A 309 1.57 2.60 -14.84
C GLU A 309 2.56 2.77 -16.00
N ILE A 310 2.19 2.31 -17.21
CA ILE A 310 3.04 2.46 -18.40
C ILE A 310 3.09 3.92 -18.87
N LEU A 311 1.95 4.60 -18.96
CA LEU A 311 1.85 5.97 -19.48
C LEU A 311 2.43 7.00 -18.51
N LEU A 312 2.37 6.80 -17.19
CA LEU A 312 3.05 7.67 -16.23
C LEU A 312 4.52 7.28 -16.02
N GLY A 313 4.89 6.04 -16.35
CA GLY A 313 6.26 5.54 -16.26
C GLY A 313 7.21 6.21 -17.24
N SER A 314 8.50 6.19 -16.91
CA SER A 314 9.59 6.78 -17.72
C SER A 314 9.98 5.91 -18.93
N GLY A 315 9.25 4.83 -19.21
CA GLY A 315 9.80 3.62 -19.85
C GLY A 315 9.95 3.61 -21.36
N ASP A 316 8.96 4.05 -22.15
CA ASP A 316 8.95 3.69 -23.58
C ASP A 316 8.49 4.80 -24.54
N GLY A 317 8.27 6.04 -24.05
CA GLY A 317 7.76 7.13 -24.90
C GLY A 317 6.40 6.82 -25.55
N GLN A 318 5.69 5.80 -25.08
CA GLN A 318 4.38 5.43 -25.60
C GLN A 318 3.37 6.53 -25.29
N GLU A 319 2.72 7.06 -26.33
CA GLU A 319 1.71 8.11 -26.20
C GLU A 319 0.29 7.57 -26.02
N ARG A 320 0.08 6.28 -26.31
CA ARG A 320 -1.23 5.64 -26.22
C ARG A 320 -1.11 4.15 -25.91
N ILE A 321 -1.99 3.66 -25.04
CA ILE A 321 -2.18 2.24 -24.74
C ILE A 321 -3.57 1.83 -25.17
N GLU A 322 -3.66 0.81 -26.03
CA GLU A 322 -4.92 0.18 -26.40
C GLU A 322 -5.43 -0.67 -25.23
N VAL A 323 -6.70 -0.51 -24.91
CA VAL A 323 -7.41 -1.21 -23.85
C VAL A 323 -8.52 -2.03 -24.50
N THR A 324 -8.45 -3.34 -24.29
CA THR A 324 -9.44 -4.29 -24.83
C THR A 324 -10.18 -4.98 -23.70
N VAL A 325 -11.50 -4.91 -23.75
CA VAL A 325 -12.41 -5.62 -22.84
C VAL A 325 -13.13 -6.68 -23.66
N MET A 326 -12.94 -7.94 -23.31
CA MET A 326 -13.48 -9.06 -24.07
C MET A 326 -14.97 -9.25 -23.78
N GLY A 327 -15.70 -9.72 -24.79
CA GLY A 327 -17.09 -10.13 -24.64
C GLY A 327 -17.25 -11.33 -23.70
N GLY A 328 -18.45 -11.50 -23.13
CA GLY A 328 -18.82 -12.72 -22.40
C GLY A 328 -19.45 -13.78 -23.31
N GLY A 329 -19.30 -15.07 -22.97
CA GLY A 329 -20.04 -16.17 -23.59
C GLY A 329 -19.61 -16.55 -25.02
N GLY A 330 -20.50 -17.19 -25.79
CA GLY A 330 -20.23 -17.72 -27.13
C GLY A 330 -19.98 -16.68 -28.24
N ARG A 331 -19.97 -15.39 -27.91
CA ARG A 331 -19.74 -14.25 -28.84
C ARG A 331 -18.51 -13.41 -28.43
N LEU A 332 -17.45 -14.06 -27.97
CA LEU A 332 -16.19 -13.46 -27.53
C LEU A 332 -15.66 -12.36 -28.48
N ILE A 333 -15.69 -12.60 -29.78
CA ILE A 333 -15.12 -11.67 -30.78
C ILE A 333 -16.10 -10.53 -31.14
N ALA A 334 -17.41 -10.82 -31.20
CA ALA A 334 -18.41 -9.84 -31.64
C ALA A 334 -18.67 -8.75 -30.58
N ASP A 335 -18.55 -9.09 -29.30
CA ASP A 335 -18.85 -8.17 -28.18
C ASP A 335 -17.58 -7.58 -27.54
N THR A 336 -16.43 -7.65 -28.22
CA THR A 336 -15.19 -7.06 -27.74
C THR A 336 -15.25 -5.54 -27.83
N LEU A 337 -15.07 -4.86 -26.70
CA LEU A 337 -14.94 -3.40 -26.64
C LEU A 337 -13.46 -3.03 -26.74
N LYS A 338 -13.19 -2.04 -27.58
CA LYS A 338 -11.85 -1.48 -27.77
C LYS A 338 -11.89 0.02 -27.58
N GLY A 339 -10.87 0.54 -26.93
CA GLY A 339 -10.59 1.96 -26.80
C GLY A 339 -9.13 2.11 -26.42
N GLY A 340 -8.72 3.34 -26.11
CA GLY A 340 -7.34 3.58 -25.72
C GLY A 340 -7.27 4.74 -24.73
N LEU A 341 -6.22 4.71 -23.92
CA LEU A 341 -5.84 5.84 -23.07
C LEU A 341 -4.59 6.48 -23.66
N THR A 342 -4.64 7.78 -23.85
CA THR A 342 -3.47 8.57 -24.23
C THR A 342 -2.73 9.09 -23.00
N ARG A 343 -1.44 9.40 -23.15
CA ARG A 343 -0.64 10.08 -22.11
C ARG A 343 -1.28 11.41 -21.70
N GLY A 344 -1.84 12.16 -22.66
CA GLY A 344 -2.55 13.40 -22.41
C GLY A 344 -3.77 13.21 -21.52
N GLU A 345 -4.63 12.23 -21.81
CA GLU A 345 -5.79 11.90 -20.97
C GLU A 345 -5.37 11.43 -19.58
N VAL A 346 -4.36 10.56 -19.47
CA VAL A 346 -3.84 10.12 -18.16
C VAL A 346 -3.30 11.30 -17.37
N ASN A 347 -2.50 12.19 -17.98
CA ASN A 347 -2.04 13.39 -17.29
C ASN A 347 -3.19 14.30 -16.87
N GLN A 348 -4.19 14.50 -17.72
CA GLN A 348 -5.37 15.30 -17.37
C GLN A 348 -6.12 14.70 -16.18
N TRP A 349 -6.48 13.42 -16.22
CA TRP A 349 -7.28 12.80 -15.17
C TRP A 349 -6.49 12.57 -13.88
N ILE A 350 -5.18 12.32 -13.96
CA ILE A 350 -4.35 12.05 -12.78
C ILE A 350 -3.75 13.34 -12.22
N LEU A 351 -3.03 14.13 -13.01
CA LEU A 351 -2.40 15.35 -12.53
C LEU A 351 -3.45 16.42 -12.22
N GLU A 352 -4.40 16.70 -13.10
CA GLU A 352 -5.41 17.73 -12.81
C GLU A 352 -6.57 17.22 -11.93
N GLY A 353 -6.80 15.91 -11.89
CA GLY A 353 -7.85 15.32 -11.06
C GLY A 353 -7.43 15.04 -9.61
N PHE A 354 -6.25 14.44 -9.42
CA PHE A 354 -5.76 14.00 -8.11
C PHE A 354 -4.63 14.88 -7.55
N PHE A 355 -3.85 15.54 -8.41
CA PHE A 355 -2.76 16.43 -7.98
C PHE A 355 -2.87 17.85 -8.57
N PRO A 356 -4.06 18.48 -8.57
CA PRO A 356 -4.24 19.79 -9.19
C PRO A 356 -3.35 20.83 -8.54
N GLU A 357 -2.98 21.85 -9.32
CA GLU A 357 -2.38 23.07 -8.79
C GLU A 357 -3.42 23.82 -7.94
N VAL A 358 -3.11 24.02 -6.66
CA VAL A 358 -4.00 24.64 -5.68
C VAL A 358 -3.20 25.59 -4.80
N SER A 359 -3.85 26.65 -4.31
CA SER A 359 -3.27 27.52 -3.28
C SER A 359 -3.25 26.80 -1.92
N LEU A 360 -2.45 27.32 -0.99
CA LEU A 360 -2.41 26.80 0.37
C LEU A 360 -3.78 26.92 1.07
N ASP A 361 -4.56 27.95 0.76
CA ASP A 361 -5.89 28.18 1.34
C ASP A 361 -6.99 27.30 0.72
N ALA A 362 -6.67 26.42 -0.23
CA ALA A 362 -7.66 25.54 -0.84
C ALA A 362 -8.14 24.46 0.15
N ASP A 363 -9.43 24.49 0.47
CA ASP A 363 -10.06 23.43 1.26
C ASP A 363 -10.54 22.26 0.39
N PRO A 364 -10.51 21.01 0.90
CA PRO A 364 -11.16 19.88 0.25
C PRO A 364 -12.64 20.17 -0.03
N SER A 365 -13.10 19.85 -1.24
CA SER A 365 -14.49 20.05 -1.63
C SER A 365 -15.44 19.08 -0.91
N GLU A 366 -16.50 19.62 -0.31
CA GLU A 366 -17.59 18.80 0.25
C GLU A 366 -18.58 18.27 -0.81
N LYS A 367 -18.47 18.74 -2.06
CA LYS A 367 -19.40 18.41 -3.13
C LYS A 367 -19.31 16.91 -3.47
N VAL A 368 -20.44 16.23 -3.36
CA VAL A 368 -20.57 14.79 -3.64
C VAL A 368 -20.27 14.53 -5.12
N ARG A 369 -19.17 13.83 -5.42
CA ARG A 369 -19.03 13.10 -6.69
C ARG A 369 -19.51 11.67 -6.45
N THR A 370 -20.65 11.33 -7.05
CA THR A 370 -21.14 9.96 -7.11
C THR A 370 -20.20 9.12 -7.98
N GLY A 371 -19.67 8.00 -7.47
CA GLY A 371 -19.05 7.05 -8.38
C GLY A 371 -18.21 5.93 -7.78
N ILE A 372 -17.56 6.10 -6.63
CA ILE A 372 -16.63 5.10 -6.10
C ILE A 372 -16.66 5.15 -4.58
N SER A 373 -17.58 4.41 -3.97
CA SER A 373 -17.54 4.11 -2.54
C SER A 373 -17.68 2.60 -2.40
N GLU A 374 -16.67 1.90 -1.89
CA GLU A 374 -16.94 0.61 -1.25
C GLU A 374 -17.88 0.92 -0.08
N TRP A 375 -19.00 0.22 0.01
CA TRP A 375 -19.97 0.46 1.07
C TRP A 375 -19.27 0.33 2.42
N GLY A 376 -19.44 1.30 3.32
CA GLY A 376 -18.99 1.24 4.71
C GLY A 376 -17.59 1.80 5.05
N LEU A 377 -16.63 1.88 4.12
CA LEU A 377 -15.39 2.64 4.37
C LEU A 377 -15.58 4.14 4.07
N PRO A 378 -15.01 5.05 4.89
CA PRO A 378 -15.19 6.49 4.73
C PRO A 378 -14.27 7.05 3.62
N TYR A 379 -14.60 6.79 2.35
CA TYR A 379 -13.91 7.41 1.21
C TYR A 379 -14.00 8.95 1.27
N VAL A 380 -12.87 9.61 1.07
CA VAL A 380 -12.85 11.07 0.95
C VAL A 380 -13.59 11.48 -0.32
N ARG A 381 -14.36 12.55 -0.24
CA ARG A 381 -15.18 13.03 -1.35
C ARG A 381 -14.37 13.76 -2.41
N ASP A 382 -13.37 14.51 -1.97
CA ASP A 382 -12.47 15.22 -2.86
C ASP A 382 -11.29 14.32 -3.24
N PRO A 383 -11.12 13.96 -4.53
CA PRO A 383 -9.98 13.16 -4.98
C PRO A 383 -8.66 13.95 -5.05
N ALA A 384 -8.68 15.28 -4.87
CA ALA A 384 -7.49 16.10 -4.95
C ALA A 384 -6.62 15.95 -3.70
N VAL A 385 -5.63 15.04 -3.78
CA VAL A 385 -4.58 14.82 -2.78
C VAL A 385 -3.92 16.14 -2.37
N THR A 386 -3.70 17.06 -3.31
CA THR A 386 -3.07 18.36 -3.03
C THR A 386 -3.91 19.29 -2.14
N ARG A 387 -5.25 19.21 -2.19
CA ARG A 387 -6.11 19.99 -1.26
C ARG A 387 -6.07 19.43 0.15
N HIS A 388 -6.07 18.11 0.29
CA HIS A 388 -5.88 17.47 1.60
C HIS A 388 -4.50 17.80 2.18
N LEU A 389 -3.45 17.81 1.34
CA LEU A 389 -2.11 18.20 1.76
C LEU A 389 -2.07 19.68 2.22
N ALA A 390 -2.72 20.59 1.48
CA ALA A 390 -2.81 22.00 1.85
C ALA A 390 -3.53 22.19 3.19
N GLY A 391 -4.66 21.49 3.38
CA GLY A 391 -5.40 21.48 4.65
C GLY A 391 -4.60 20.90 5.81
N PHE A 392 -3.88 19.79 5.59
CA PHE A 392 -2.96 19.21 6.58
C PHE A 392 -1.88 20.22 6.98
N TRP A 393 -1.22 20.84 5.99
CA TRP A 393 -0.18 21.83 6.24
C TRP A 393 -0.69 23.00 7.09
N ARG A 394 -1.82 23.61 6.69
CA ARG A 394 -2.45 24.73 7.43
C ARG A 394 -2.80 24.38 8.86
N ARG A 395 -3.35 23.19 9.10
CA ARG A 395 -3.74 22.72 10.44
C ARG A 395 -2.55 22.68 11.40
N HIS A 396 -1.34 22.49 10.88
CA HIS A 396 -0.12 22.37 11.65
C HIS A 396 0.80 23.59 11.55
N LEU A 397 0.35 24.70 10.93
CA LEU A 397 1.14 25.93 10.84
C LEU A 397 1.62 26.45 12.21
N PRO A 398 0.77 26.50 13.26
CA PRO A 398 1.22 26.98 14.58
C PRO A 398 2.32 26.11 15.21
N LEU A 399 2.26 24.79 14.96
CA LEU A 399 3.29 23.86 15.42
C LEU A 399 4.61 24.12 14.68
N LEU A 400 4.54 24.33 13.36
CA LEU A 400 5.70 24.61 12.52
C LEU A 400 6.35 25.96 12.84
N GLU A 401 5.54 26.97 13.18
CA GLU A 401 6.01 28.28 13.65
C GLU A 401 6.84 28.16 14.92
N GLN A 402 6.34 27.45 15.93
CA GLN A 402 7.08 27.19 17.17
C GLN A 402 8.39 26.43 16.91
N GLU A 403 8.34 25.45 16.01
CA GLU A 403 9.49 24.64 15.61
C GLU A 403 10.57 25.46 14.91
N ILE A 404 10.20 26.48 14.13
CA ILE A 404 11.12 27.33 13.37
C ILE A 404 11.61 28.53 14.17
N GLU A 405 10.76 29.14 15.00
CA GLU A 405 11.16 30.19 15.94
C GLU A 405 12.28 29.69 16.86
N GLY A 406 12.15 28.46 17.38
CA GLY A 406 13.20 27.82 18.18
C GLY A 406 14.53 27.61 17.43
N ARG A 407 14.52 27.67 16.10
CA ARG A 407 15.71 27.51 15.22
C ARG A 407 16.25 28.82 14.67
N GLY A 408 15.54 29.94 14.87
CA GLY A 408 15.88 31.22 14.24
C GLY A 408 15.80 31.19 12.69
N ALA A 409 15.01 30.28 12.11
CA ALA A 409 14.87 30.18 10.66
C ALA A 409 13.79 31.15 10.15
N ALA A 410 13.97 31.64 8.92
CA ALA A 410 13.16 32.73 8.37
C ALA A 410 11.93 32.29 7.55
N SER A 411 11.70 30.98 7.37
CA SER A 411 10.63 30.47 6.50
C SER A 411 10.03 29.16 7.00
N LEU A 412 8.72 29.03 6.81
CA LEU A 412 7.92 27.83 7.09
C LEU A 412 8.04 26.74 6.01
N TYR A 413 8.87 26.93 4.98
CA TYR A 413 9.04 25.94 3.91
C TYR A 413 9.58 24.58 4.44
N PRO A 414 9.05 23.42 4.01
CA PRO A 414 9.64 22.13 4.36
C PRO A 414 11.00 21.97 3.69
N ASP A 415 12.07 21.73 4.45
CA ASP A 415 13.42 21.53 3.90
C ASP A 415 13.48 20.37 2.90
N TYR A 416 12.71 19.30 3.14
CA TYR A 416 12.65 18.13 2.28
C TYR A 416 11.21 17.61 2.12
N VAL A 417 10.95 17.00 0.96
CA VAL A 417 9.75 16.20 0.72
C VAL A 417 10.17 14.75 0.45
N LEU A 418 9.72 13.83 1.28
CA LEU A 418 9.91 12.39 1.13
C LEU A 418 8.66 11.79 0.50
N PHE A 419 8.82 11.14 -0.65
CA PHE A 419 7.71 10.49 -1.36
C PHE A 419 7.71 8.99 -1.08
N ASN A 420 6.60 8.46 -0.59
CA ASN A 420 6.34 7.03 -0.43
C ASN A 420 5.06 6.59 -1.16
N GLY A 421 4.92 5.29 -1.38
CA GLY A 421 3.71 4.71 -1.97
C GLY A 421 3.73 4.62 -3.51
N GLY A 422 3.04 3.61 -4.02
CA GLY A 422 3.07 3.23 -5.44
C GLY A 422 2.61 4.34 -6.39
N ALA A 423 1.65 5.18 -5.98
CA ALA A 423 1.14 6.25 -6.82
C ALA A 423 2.14 7.39 -7.03
N LEU A 424 3.17 7.51 -6.17
CA LEU A 424 4.26 8.49 -6.30
C LEU A 424 5.50 7.92 -7.00
N THR A 425 5.43 6.69 -7.52
CA THR A 425 6.51 6.10 -8.34
C THR A 425 6.80 6.88 -9.63
N PRO A 426 5.81 7.47 -10.33
CA PRO A 426 6.06 8.32 -11.49
C PRO A 426 6.78 9.63 -11.15
N ALA A 427 7.81 9.97 -11.92
CA ALA A 427 8.55 11.22 -11.73
C ALA A 427 7.70 12.47 -11.99
N THR A 428 6.74 12.39 -12.92
CA THR A 428 5.80 13.47 -13.26
C THR A 428 4.90 13.83 -12.08
N VAL A 429 4.37 12.82 -11.36
CA VAL A 429 3.54 13.03 -10.17
C VAL A 429 4.35 13.67 -9.05
N ARG A 430 5.58 13.20 -8.80
CA ARG A 430 6.48 13.82 -7.80
C ARG A 430 6.85 15.26 -8.16
N ALA A 431 7.11 15.53 -9.45
CA ALA A 431 7.41 16.87 -9.92
C ALA A 431 6.24 17.81 -9.68
N ARG A 432 5.02 17.39 -10.05
CA ARG A 432 3.78 18.15 -9.79
C ARG A 432 3.59 18.42 -8.31
N LEU A 433 3.71 17.42 -7.44
CA LEU A 433 3.52 17.62 -5.99
C LEU A 433 4.57 18.58 -5.41
N ARG A 434 5.83 18.48 -5.84
CA ARG A 434 6.89 19.41 -5.46
C ARG A 434 6.62 20.83 -5.94
N GLU A 435 6.11 21.00 -7.16
CA GLU A 435 5.76 22.31 -7.73
C GLU A 435 4.62 22.98 -6.94
N VAL A 436 3.58 22.22 -6.62
CA VAL A 436 2.46 22.71 -5.79
C VAL A 436 2.95 23.16 -4.41
N VAL A 437 3.72 22.32 -3.72
CA VAL A 437 4.29 22.67 -2.42
C VAL A 437 5.22 23.89 -2.54
N ALA A 438 6.07 23.95 -3.57
CA ALA A 438 6.94 25.10 -3.77
C ALA A 438 6.18 26.41 -4.04
N HIS A 439 5.02 26.34 -4.72
CA HIS A 439 4.20 27.52 -5.01
C HIS A 439 3.59 28.15 -3.75
N TRP A 440 3.33 27.36 -2.70
CA TRP A 440 2.76 27.86 -1.45
C TRP A 440 3.64 28.84 -0.68
N PHE A 441 4.95 28.88 -0.97
CA PHE A 441 5.94 29.68 -0.24
C PHE A 441 6.74 30.64 -1.13
N ARG A 442 6.24 30.94 -2.34
CA ARG A 442 6.86 31.86 -3.30
C ARG A 442 6.21 33.23 -3.32
#